data_AF-I1BNH5-F1
#
_entry.id   AF-I1BNH5-F1
#
_cell.length_a   1.000
_cell.length_b   1.000
_cell.length_c   1.000
_cell.angle_alpha   90.00
_cell.angle_beta   90.00
_cell.angle_gamma   90.00
#
_symmetry.space_group_name_H-M   'P 1'
#
loop_
_entity.id
_entity.type
_entity.pdbx_description
1 polymer ?
#
loop_
_entity_poly.entity_id
_entity_poly.type
_entity_poly.pdbx_seq_one_letter_code
_entity_poly.pdbx_strand_id
1 'polypeptide(L)'
;MVATQIIIKFVGKSYILWPEGVGPRGNTVYHEKVIHEQNLILQSFHPKSEGTLDVGLHRWPFQFLLSNQLVETIEDECGKVSYYLTTTVHRVGVAATKIRARRDILLLRTPQWSDAALTANSLPSTSIVYERKLNICDASICIEKSSCSSGTQLPIAISISPLVKHVFVESISVILVEKRIYKLPQYQARRVELHDFKVVLTSVTSLIDPMLTHAIVPQLSLKDIHRALGTKNAHIALNEGPFQHRLIFTLPNCVNLNHSSTYNEIHITHTLKLHIELTSINHLNQMTRTQIKLDTPITILDCRLKEDYNTLPTYEEAILSDPGLDEA
;
A
#
# COMPACT_ATOMS: atom_id res chain seq x y z
N MET A 1 41.46 11.42 21.89
CA MET A 1 41.39 10.00 21.42
C MET A 1 42.10 9.92 20.08
N VAL A 2 42.94 8.89 19.83
CA VAL A 2 43.60 8.76 18.52
C VAL A 2 42.75 7.89 17.59
N ALA A 3 42.31 8.47 16.48
CA ALA A 3 41.53 7.80 15.45
C ALA A 3 42.29 7.81 14.12
N THR A 4 42.12 6.76 13.32
CA THR A 4 42.66 6.65 11.97
C THR A 4 41.63 7.04 10.93
N GLN A 5 40.37 6.66 11.15
CA GLN A 5 39.30 6.91 10.21
C GLN A 5 37.93 6.83 10.87
N ILE A 6 37.00 7.66 10.39
CA ILE A 6 35.60 7.62 10.75
C ILE A 6 34.82 7.32 9.49
N ILE A 7 34.10 6.20 9.49
CA ILE A 7 33.33 5.72 8.34
C ILE A 7 31.88 5.55 8.75
N ILE A 8 30.95 6.00 7.92
CA ILE A 8 29.54 5.68 8.04
C ILE A 8 29.12 4.81 6.85
N LYS A 9 28.30 3.79 7.12
CA LYS A 9 27.76 2.88 6.13
C LYS A 9 26.25 2.84 6.21
N PHE A 10 25.59 2.96 5.07
CA PHE A 10 24.17 2.67 4.91
C PHE A 10 24.03 1.30 4.25
N VAL A 11 23.39 0.36 4.94
CA VAL A 11 23.29 -1.04 4.50
C VAL A 11 21.82 -1.46 4.49
N GLY A 12 21.39 -2.02 3.37
CA GLY A 12 20.10 -2.69 3.20
C GLY A 12 20.29 -4.18 3.05
N LYS A 13 19.49 -4.96 3.77
CA LYS A 13 19.52 -6.42 3.75
C LYS A 13 18.13 -6.99 3.53
N SER A 14 18.05 -8.00 2.66
CA SER A 14 16.90 -8.89 2.58
C SER A 14 17.17 -10.18 3.35
N TYR A 15 16.12 -10.68 3.98
CA TYR A 15 16.10 -11.91 4.73
C TYR A 15 14.85 -12.68 4.31
N ILE A 16 15.02 -13.92 3.85
CA ILE A 16 13.91 -14.79 3.47
C ILE A 16 14.02 -16.05 4.32
N LEU A 17 12.94 -16.39 5.01
CA LEU A 17 12.80 -17.60 5.80
C LEU A 17 12.16 -18.70 4.95
N TRP A 18 12.69 -19.92 5.09
CA TRP A 18 12.21 -21.12 4.43
C TRP A 18 12.09 -22.25 5.48
N PRO A 19 10.97 -22.33 6.22
CA PRO A 19 10.81 -23.25 7.34
C PRO A 19 11.03 -24.73 6.97
N GLU A 20 10.68 -25.12 5.75
CA GLU A 20 10.84 -26.48 5.24
C GLU A 20 12.29 -26.82 4.87
N GLY A 21 13.18 -25.83 4.90
CA GLY A 21 14.56 -25.93 4.46
C GLY A 21 14.71 -25.89 2.93
N VAL A 22 15.83 -25.34 2.46
CA VAL A 22 16.12 -25.14 1.05
C VAL A 22 17.53 -25.62 0.68
N GLY A 23 17.74 -25.92 -0.60
CA GLY A 23 19.02 -26.36 -1.16
C GLY A 23 19.19 -27.88 -1.23
N PRO A 24 20.34 -28.37 -1.72
CA PRO A 24 20.54 -29.79 -2.05
C PRO A 24 20.36 -30.76 -0.87
N ARG A 25 20.57 -30.26 0.35
CA ARG A 25 20.43 -31.02 1.59
C ARG A 25 19.20 -30.65 2.42
N GLY A 26 18.42 -29.64 1.99
CA GLY A 26 17.23 -29.17 2.72
C GLY A 26 17.51 -28.59 4.12
N ASN A 27 18.74 -28.21 4.44
CA ASN A 27 19.11 -27.76 5.79
C ASN A 27 19.13 -26.23 5.93
N THR A 28 19.11 -25.49 4.82
CA THR A 28 19.16 -24.03 4.87
C THR A 28 17.77 -23.49 5.12
N VAL A 29 17.50 -23.02 6.34
CA VAL A 29 16.17 -22.50 6.73
C VAL A 29 16.01 -21.00 6.50
N TYR A 30 17.08 -20.28 6.16
CA TYR A 30 16.99 -18.87 5.82
C TYR A 30 18.08 -18.46 4.82
N HIS A 31 17.83 -17.38 4.09
CA HIS A 31 18.80 -16.77 3.18
C HIS A 31 18.84 -15.25 3.41
N GLU A 32 20.02 -14.74 3.71
CA GLU A 32 20.29 -13.32 3.91
C GLU A 32 21.13 -12.78 2.75
N LYS A 33 20.75 -11.61 2.22
CA LYS A 33 21.44 -10.97 1.10
C LYS A 33 21.55 -9.47 1.36
N VAL A 34 22.75 -8.92 1.15
CA VAL A 34 22.94 -7.47 1.11
C VAL A 34 22.39 -6.97 -0.23
N ILE A 35 21.37 -6.13 -0.18
CA ILE A 35 20.70 -5.57 -1.36
C ILE A 35 21.16 -4.15 -1.66
N HIS A 36 21.74 -3.48 -0.66
CA HIS A 36 22.26 -2.13 -0.80
C HIS A 36 23.42 -1.90 0.16
N GLU A 37 24.48 -1.26 -0.31
CA GLU A 37 25.57 -0.77 0.53
C GLU A 37 26.08 0.56 -0.05
N GLN A 38 26.11 1.59 0.79
CA GLN A 38 26.80 2.85 0.54
C GLN A 38 27.71 3.14 1.72
N ASN A 39 28.91 3.64 1.44
CA ASN A 39 29.89 3.99 2.45
C ASN A 39 30.42 5.39 2.22
N LEU A 40 30.56 6.16 3.29
CA LEU A 40 31.13 7.49 3.27
C LEU A 40 32.21 7.60 4.35
N ILE A 41 33.37 8.13 3.95
CA ILE A 41 34.47 8.41 4.86
C ILE A 41 34.25 9.82 5.37
N LEU A 42 33.86 9.95 6.63
CA LEU A 42 33.58 11.23 7.27
C LEU A 42 34.87 11.99 7.59
N GLN A 43 35.89 11.24 8.01
CA GLN A 43 37.20 11.79 8.31
C GLN A 43 38.26 10.69 8.13
N SER A 44 39.36 11.05 7.49
CA SER A 44 40.57 10.21 7.41
C SER A 44 41.74 11.01 7.97
N PHE A 45 42.50 10.41 8.85
CA PHE A 45 43.73 11.00 9.38
C PHE A 45 44.93 10.43 8.62
N HIS A 46 45.92 11.26 8.30
CA HIS A 46 47.09 10.80 7.53
C HIS A 46 47.85 9.71 8.31
N PRO A 47 48.38 8.68 7.63
CA PRO A 47 49.11 7.59 8.30
C PRO A 47 50.40 8.04 9.00
N LYS A 48 50.91 9.26 8.71
CA LYS A 48 52.10 9.85 9.33
C LYS A 48 51.80 10.89 10.41
N SER A 49 50.57 11.40 10.49
CA SER A 49 50.14 12.31 11.55
C SER A 49 48.95 11.68 12.27
N GLU A 50 49.22 11.17 13.46
CA GLU A 50 48.20 10.63 14.34
C GLU A 50 47.07 11.65 14.54
N GLY A 51 45.88 11.30 14.07
CA GLY A 51 44.68 12.09 14.24
C GLY A 51 44.23 12.10 15.68
N THR A 52 44.66 13.09 16.44
CA THR A 52 44.18 13.29 17.80
C THR A 52 42.86 14.05 17.74
N LEU A 53 41.78 13.38 18.14
CA LEU A 53 40.51 14.03 18.45
C LEU A 53 40.62 14.65 19.83
N ASP A 54 40.58 15.98 19.88
CA ASP A 54 40.58 16.74 21.13
C ASP A 54 39.35 16.44 21.98
N VAL A 55 39.43 16.77 23.27
CA VAL A 55 38.27 16.66 24.17
C VAL A 55 37.22 17.67 23.73
N GLY A 56 36.03 17.18 23.39
CA GLY A 56 34.95 18.04 22.91
C GLY A 56 33.90 17.28 22.11
N LEU A 57 32.90 18.01 21.63
CA LEU A 57 31.83 17.48 20.78
C LEU A 57 32.20 17.66 19.31
N HIS A 58 32.51 16.55 18.64
CA HIS A 58 32.80 16.52 17.22
C HIS A 58 31.55 16.14 16.43
N ARG A 59 31.23 16.90 15.38
CA ARG A 59 30.06 16.69 14.52
C ARG A 59 30.50 16.52 13.06
N TRP A 60 30.05 15.44 12.43
CA TRP A 60 30.33 15.16 11.02
C TRP A 60 29.00 15.11 10.24
N PRO A 61 28.68 16.13 9.42
CA PRO A 61 27.52 16.06 8.55
C PRO A 61 27.76 15.02 7.45
N PHE A 62 26.70 14.33 7.05
CA PHE A 62 26.75 13.36 5.96
C PHE A 62 25.44 13.35 5.21
N GLN A 63 25.50 12.91 3.96
CA GLN A 63 24.33 12.73 3.12
C GLN A 63 24.51 11.47 2.27
N PHE A 64 23.45 10.68 2.18
CA PHE A 64 23.34 9.57 1.24
C PHE A 64 22.28 9.90 0.22
N LEU A 65 22.57 9.66 -1.06
CA LEU A 65 21.58 9.78 -2.13
C LEU A 65 20.85 8.45 -2.27
N LEU A 66 19.53 8.48 -2.04
CA LEU A 66 18.66 7.32 -2.12
C LEU A 66 18.09 7.21 -3.54
N SER A 67 18.31 6.07 -4.18
CA SER A 67 17.74 5.77 -5.50
C SER A 67 16.29 5.32 -5.37
N ASN A 68 15.42 5.68 -6.32
CA ASN A 68 14.05 5.16 -6.43
C ASN A 68 13.99 3.64 -6.70
N GLN A 69 15.13 3.03 -7.05
CA GLN A 69 15.26 1.57 -7.18
C GLN A 69 15.46 0.86 -5.85
N LEU A 70 15.64 1.61 -4.75
CA LEU A 70 15.72 1.02 -3.42
C LEU A 70 14.40 0.36 -3.04
N VAL A 71 14.51 -0.84 -2.52
CA VAL A 71 13.38 -1.63 -2.04
C VAL A 71 12.90 -1.04 -0.72
N GLU A 72 11.60 -0.87 -0.55
CA GLU A 72 11.01 -0.49 0.73
C GLU A 72 11.30 -1.48 1.87
N THR A 73 11.12 -1.03 3.10
CA THR A 73 11.24 -1.90 4.28
C THR A 73 10.05 -2.84 4.32
N ILE A 74 10.31 -4.16 4.27
CA ILE A 74 9.27 -5.19 4.28
C ILE A 74 9.33 -5.90 5.62
N GLU A 75 8.18 -6.02 6.28
CA GLU A 75 8.04 -6.59 7.62
C GLU A 75 7.04 -7.77 7.58
N ASP A 76 7.38 -8.83 6.84
CA ASP A 76 6.56 -10.04 6.75
C ASP A 76 7.21 -11.23 7.48
N GLU A 77 6.43 -12.28 7.77
CA GLU A 77 6.89 -13.48 8.48
C GLU A 77 7.96 -14.26 7.71
N CYS A 78 7.77 -14.45 6.40
CA CYS A 78 8.66 -15.23 5.55
C CYS A 78 9.66 -14.37 4.75
N GLY A 79 9.44 -13.05 4.67
CA GLY A 79 10.31 -12.13 3.95
C GLY A 79 10.46 -10.80 4.67
N LYS A 80 11.71 -10.37 4.89
CA LYS A 80 12.03 -9.09 5.53
C LYS A 80 13.04 -8.33 4.72
N VAL A 81 12.85 -7.01 4.63
CA VAL A 81 13.85 -6.08 4.10
C VAL A 81 14.07 -5.02 5.16
N SER A 82 15.31 -4.83 5.58
CA SER A 82 15.68 -3.89 6.64
C SER A 82 16.88 -3.06 6.24
N TYR A 83 16.89 -1.81 6.70
CA TYR A 83 18.00 -0.88 6.47
C TYR A 83 18.56 -0.39 7.79
N TYR A 84 19.86 -0.15 7.82
CA TYR A 84 20.51 0.43 8.99
C TYR A 84 21.74 1.24 8.60
N LEU A 85 22.00 2.30 9.37
CA LEU A 85 23.27 3.01 9.38
C LEU A 85 24.20 2.38 10.41
N THR A 86 25.46 2.21 10.06
CA THR A 86 26.52 1.85 11.00
C THR A 86 27.66 2.84 10.88
N THR A 87 27.98 3.52 11.98
CA THR A 87 29.17 4.37 12.08
C THR A 87 30.27 3.59 12.78
N THR A 88 31.46 3.56 12.18
CA THR A 88 32.64 2.88 12.71
C THR A 88 33.77 3.89 12.87
N VAL A 89 34.27 4.03 14.10
CA VAL A 89 35.49 4.78 14.41
C VAL A 89 36.64 3.79 14.51
N HIS A 90 37.58 3.89 13.58
CA HIS A 90 38.82 3.16 13.59
C HIS A 90 39.82 3.88 14.49
N ARG A 91 40.37 3.17 15.47
CA ARG A 91 41.41 3.67 16.38
C ARG A 91 42.80 3.30 15.85
N VAL A 92 43.83 4.00 16.31
CA VAL A 92 45.23 3.67 15.98
C VAL A 92 45.66 2.39 16.69
N GLY A 93 46.37 1.51 15.97
CA GLY A 93 46.88 0.23 16.46
C GLY A 93 46.18 -1.00 15.86
N VAL A 94 46.97 -2.02 15.49
CA VAL A 94 46.49 -3.24 14.80
C VAL A 94 45.49 -4.05 15.64
N ALA A 95 45.60 -3.99 16.97
CA ALA A 95 44.73 -4.67 17.92
C ALA A 95 43.66 -3.76 18.57
N ALA A 96 43.53 -2.50 18.13
CA ALA A 96 42.60 -1.57 18.75
C ALA A 96 41.14 -1.90 18.39
N THR A 97 40.27 -1.97 19.41
CA THR A 97 38.84 -2.24 19.22
C THR A 97 38.17 -1.07 18.49
N LYS A 98 37.52 -1.37 17.35
CA LYS A 98 36.71 -0.41 16.61
C LYS A 98 35.47 -0.03 17.42
N ILE A 99 35.18 1.26 17.52
CA ILE A 99 33.90 1.73 18.11
C ILE A 99 32.85 1.64 17.00
N ARG A 100 31.70 1.05 17.30
CA ARG A 100 30.57 0.96 16.37
C ARG A 100 29.30 1.45 17.02
N ALA A 101 28.53 2.22 16.26
CA ALA A 101 27.16 2.58 16.59
C ALA A 101 26.27 2.19 15.41
N ARG A 102 25.08 1.69 15.69
CA ARG A 102 24.09 1.29 14.68
C ARG A 102 22.78 2.03 14.93
N ARG A 103 22.12 2.45 13.85
CA ARG A 103 20.77 3.03 13.87
C ARG A 103 19.95 2.41 12.74
N ASP A 104 18.80 1.85 13.05
CA ASP A 104 17.91 1.30 12.03
C ASP A 104 17.18 2.43 11.28
N ILE A 105 16.95 2.21 9.99
CA ILE A 105 16.27 3.14 9.10
C ILE A 105 15.02 2.47 8.56
N LEU A 106 13.92 3.21 8.65
CA LEU A 106 12.69 2.86 7.97
C LEU A 106 12.65 3.56 6.61
N LEU A 107 12.61 2.75 5.55
CA LEU A 107 12.43 3.22 4.18
C LEU A 107 11.02 2.85 3.72
N LEU A 108 10.17 3.85 3.49
CA LEU A 108 8.81 3.67 2.98
C LEU A 108 8.72 4.15 1.53
N ARG A 109 7.91 3.47 0.73
CA ARG A 109 7.62 3.87 -0.65
C ARG A 109 6.29 4.60 -0.70
N THR A 110 6.31 5.83 -1.18
CA THR A 110 5.12 6.63 -1.46
C THR A 110 4.48 6.21 -2.78
N PRO A 111 3.19 6.52 -3.00
CA PRO A 111 2.53 6.18 -4.25
C PRO A 111 3.28 6.78 -5.44
N GLN A 112 3.49 5.96 -6.47
CA GLN A 112 4.12 6.41 -7.70
C GLN A 112 3.09 7.24 -8.49
N TRP A 113 3.28 8.56 -8.53
CA TRP A 113 2.58 9.39 -9.50
C TRP A 113 3.00 8.98 -10.91
N SER A 114 2.04 8.85 -11.82
CA SER A 114 2.34 8.57 -13.21
C SER A 114 3.16 9.72 -13.80
N ASP A 115 4.08 9.43 -14.72
CA ASP A 115 4.82 10.47 -15.45
C ASP A 115 3.89 11.46 -16.16
N ALA A 116 2.68 11.00 -16.53
CA ALA A 116 1.61 11.84 -17.06
C ALA A 116 1.15 12.93 -16.07
N ALA A 117 1.18 12.68 -14.76
CA ALA A 117 0.86 13.67 -13.72
C ALA A 117 1.97 14.70 -13.49
N LEU A 118 3.22 14.31 -13.77
CA LEU A 118 4.38 15.19 -13.67
C LEU A 118 4.52 16.11 -14.89
N THR A 119 3.91 15.73 -16.02
CA THR A 119 4.03 16.43 -17.31
C THR A 119 2.75 17.15 -17.74
N ALA A 120 1.58 16.61 -17.39
CA ALA A 120 0.32 17.31 -17.51
C ALA A 120 0.07 18.07 -16.20
N ASN A 121 -0.09 19.39 -16.25
CA ASN A 121 -0.47 20.24 -15.11
C ASN A 121 -1.89 19.94 -14.58
N SER A 122 -2.32 18.68 -14.58
CA SER A 122 -3.58 18.20 -14.04
C SER A 122 -3.29 17.13 -12.98
N LEU A 123 -4.05 17.18 -11.88
CA LEU A 123 -3.99 16.16 -10.85
C LEU A 123 -4.21 14.77 -11.47
N PRO A 124 -3.36 13.77 -11.14
CA PRO A 124 -3.58 12.41 -11.61
C PRO A 124 -4.94 11.93 -11.13
N SER A 125 -5.78 11.46 -12.05
CA SER A 125 -6.94 10.67 -11.65
C SER A 125 -6.42 9.38 -11.02
N THR A 126 -6.53 9.29 -9.70
CA THR A 126 -6.20 8.08 -8.94
C THR A 126 -7.36 7.10 -8.95
N SER A 127 -8.49 7.43 -9.60
CA SER A 127 -9.67 6.58 -9.62
C SER A 127 -9.57 5.47 -10.67
N ILE A 128 -10.21 4.34 -10.38
CA ILE A 128 -10.39 3.22 -11.31
C ILE A 128 -11.87 3.20 -11.68
N VAL A 129 -12.17 3.46 -12.94
CA VAL A 129 -13.55 3.45 -13.47
C VAL A 129 -13.76 2.21 -14.31
N TYR A 130 -14.87 1.53 -14.07
CA TYR A 130 -15.31 0.35 -14.80
C TYR A 130 -16.75 0.54 -15.24
N GLU A 131 -16.98 0.45 -16.55
CA GLU A 131 -18.31 0.55 -17.14
C GLU A 131 -18.67 -0.76 -17.86
N ARG A 132 -19.90 -1.21 -17.65
CA ARG A 132 -20.43 -2.41 -18.28
C ARG A 132 -21.87 -2.21 -18.69
N LYS A 133 -22.13 -2.42 -19.98
CA LYS A 133 -23.50 -2.49 -20.52
C LYS A 133 -23.97 -3.94 -20.49
N LEU A 134 -25.08 -4.21 -19.82
CA LEU A 134 -25.74 -5.51 -19.78
C LEU A 134 -27.14 -5.36 -20.38
N ASN A 135 -27.72 -6.48 -20.81
CA ASN A 135 -29.07 -6.47 -21.37
C ASN A 135 -30.14 -5.99 -20.38
N ILE A 136 -29.88 -6.15 -19.08
CA ILE A 136 -30.83 -5.81 -18.00
C ILE A 136 -30.54 -4.47 -17.33
N CYS A 137 -29.31 -3.95 -17.42
CA CYS A 137 -28.88 -2.72 -16.78
C CYS A 137 -27.55 -2.20 -17.33
N ASP A 138 -27.32 -0.91 -17.23
CA ASP A 138 -25.99 -0.31 -17.37
C ASP A 138 -25.39 -0.11 -15.98
N ALA A 139 -24.16 -0.57 -15.78
CA ALA A 139 -23.44 -0.47 -14.52
C ALA A 139 -22.14 0.33 -14.69
N SER A 140 -21.93 1.31 -13.83
CA SER A 140 -20.69 2.06 -13.68
C SER A 140 -20.19 1.96 -12.24
N ILE A 141 -18.94 1.57 -12.08
CA ILE A 141 -18.27 1.37 -10.80
C ILE A 141 -17.03 2.24 -10.80
N CYS A 142 -16.89 3.10 -9.79
CA CYS A 142 -15.75 3.98 -9.62
C CYS A 142 -15.11 3.72 -8.25
N ILE A 143 -13.89 3.19 -8.24
CA ILE A 143 -13.05 3.12 -7.05
C ILE A 143 -12.27 4.42 -7.00
N GLU A 144 -12.44 5.23 -5.95
CA GLU A 144 -11.93 6.60 -5.96
C GLU A 144 -10.40 6.68 -5.86
N LYS A 145 -9.77 5.64 -5.29
CA LYS A 145 -8.31 5.58 -5.10
C LYS A 145 -7.75 4.24 -5.58
N SER A 146 -6.74 4.27 -6.44
CA SER A 146 -5.97 3.13 -6.94
C SER A 146 -4.84 2.72 -5.99
N SER A 147 -4.58 3.55 -4.98
CA SER A 147 -3.69 3.25 -3.86
C SER A 147 -4.30 3.69 -2.53
N CYS A 148 -4.07 2.91 -1.49
CA CYS A 148 -4.62 3.16 -0.15
C CYS A 148 -3.73 2.51 0.91
N SER A 149 -3.67 3.11 2.10
CA SER A 149 -2.84 2.59 3.18
C SER A 149 -3.60 1.53 3.98
N SER A 150 -2.89 0.53 4.51
CA SER A 150 -3.53 -0.48 5.35
C SER A 150 -4.26 0.17 6.54
N GLY A 151 -5.49 -0.26 6.81
CA GLY A 151 -6.36 0.27 7.88
C GLY A 151 -7.12 1.54 7.54
N THR A 152 -7.03 2.09 6.32
CA THR A 152 -7.83 3.26 5.90
C THR A 152 -9.16 2.86 5.26
N GLN A 153 -9.98 3.86 4.95
CA GLN A 153 -11.22 3.69 4.22
C GLN A 153 -10.96 3.62 2.70
N LEU A 154 -11.72 2.75 2.02
CA LEU A 154 -11.75 2.57 0.57
C LEU A 154 -13.17 2.88 0.06
N PRO A 155 -13.41 4.10 -0.44
CA PRO A 155 -14.69 4.47 -1.03
C PRO A 155 -14.84 3.94 -2.47
N ILE A 156 -15.99 3.34 -2.75
CA ILE A 156 -16.38 2.80 -4.06
C ILE A 156 -17.78 3.34 -4.39
N ALA A 157 -17.89 4.12 -5.46
CA ALA A 157 -19.16 4.58 -6.01
C ALA A 157 -19.70 3.54 -7.01
N ILE A 158 -20.97 3.18 -6.86
CA ILE A 158 -21.67 2.23 -7.72
C ILE A 158 -22.92 2.90 -8.25
N SER A 159 -23.07 2.89 -9.58
CA SER A 159 -24.24 3.37 -10.32
C SER A 159 -24.78 2.23 -11.17
N ILE A 160 -26.00 1.77 -10.90
CA ILE A 160 -26.68 0.73 -11.68
C ILE A 160 -28.00 1.29 -12.18
N SER A 161 -28.11 1.46 -13.49
CA SER A 161 -29.30 1.97 -14.17
C SER A 161 -30.02 0.81 -14.86
N PRO A 162 -31.20 0.37 -14.37
CA PRO A 162 -31.93 -0.74 -14.98
C PRO A 162 -32.49 -0.35 -16.36
N LEU A 163 -32.43 -1.27 -17.32
CA LEU A 163 -33.00 -1.13 -18.66
C LEU A 163 -34.34 -1.88 -18.80
N VAL A 164 -34.62 -2.79 -17.88
CA VAL A 164 -35.85 -3.58 -17.81
C VAL A 164 -36.49 -3.44 -16.43
N LYS A 165 -37.79 -3.74 -16.33
CA LYS A 165 -38.51 -3.76 -15.05
C LYS A 165 -38.14 -4.99 -14.23
N HIS A 166 -38.36 -4.93 -12.92
CA HIS A 166 -38.18 -6.03 -11.99
C HIS A 166 -36.73 -6.54 -11.91
N VAL A 167 -35.78 -5.60 -11.81
CA VAL A 167 -34.38 -5.90 -11.52
C VAL A 167 -34.12 -5.68 -10.04
N PHE A 168 -33.42 -6.62 -9.41
CA PHE A 168 -33.06 -6.56 -7.99
C PHE A 168 -31.56 -6.78 -7.79
N VAL A 169 -30.99 -6.06 -6.83
CA VAL A 169 -29.63 -6.31 -6.35
C VAL A 169 -29.68 -7.33 -5.23
N GLU A 170 -28.99 -8.46 -5.42
CA GLU A 170 -28.97 -9.57 -4.46
C GLU A 170 -27.79 -9.51 -3.50
N SER A 171 -26.61 -9.13 -4.00
CA SER A 171 -25.44 -8.99 -3.16
C SER A 171 -24.38 -8.11 -3.81
N ILE A 172 -23.63 -7.40 -2.96
CA ILE A 172 -22.41 -6.70 -3.35
C ILE A 172 -21.31 -7.19 -2.41
N SER A 173 -20.34 -7.92 -2.94
CA SER A 173 -19.22 -8.46 -2.19
C SER A 173 -17.92 -7.86 -2.69
N VAL A 174 -17.10 -7.38 -1.76
CA VAL A 174 -15.75 -6.87 -2.05
C VAL A 174 -14.75 -7.67 -1.24
N ILE A 175 -13.72 -8.20 -1.91
CA ILE A 175 -12.65 -8.99 -1.31
C ILE A 175 -11.32 -8.42 -1.79
N LEU A 176 -10.42 -8.14 -0.85
CA LEU A 176 -9.04 -7.79 -1.14
C LEU A 176 -8.20 -9.07 -1.10
N VAL A 177 -7.61 -9.44 -2.23
CA VAL A 177 -6.74 -10.60 -2.35
C VAL A 177 -5.30 -10.13 -2.34
N GLU A 178 -4.53 -10.60 -1.36
CA GLU A 178 -3.09 -10.40 -1.29
C GLU A 178 -2.37 -11.68 -1.76
N LYS A 179 -1.43 -11.50 -2.66
CA LYS A 179 -0.57 -12.56 -3.17
C LYS A 179 0.87 -12.26 -2.79
N ARG A 180 1.46 -13.13 -1.97
CA ARG A 180 2.86 -13.07 -1.56
C ARG A 180 3.65 -14.10 -2.36
N ILE A 181 4.74 -13.69 -2.98
CA ILE A 181 5.63 -14.57 -3.74
C ILE A 181 7.05 -14.37 -3.25
N TYR A 182 7.60 -15.39 -2.62
CA TYR A 182 9.00 -15.44 -2.19
C TYR A 182 9.80 -16.27 -3.19
N LYS A 183 10.91 -15.73 -3.67
CA LYS A 183 11.80 -16.39 -4.62
C LYS A 183 13.20 -16.42 -4.05
N LEU A 184 13.84 -17.58 -4.11
CA LEU A 184 15.26 -17.76 -3.83
C LEU A 184 15.95 -18.27 -5.10
N PRO A 185 16.40 -17.37 -5.99
CA PRO A 185 17.02 -17.74 -7.26
C PRO A 185 18.23 -18.67 -7.10
N GLN A 186 19.00 -18.49 -6.02
CA GLN A 186 20.20 -19.30 -5.72
C GLN A 186 19.86 -20.79 -5.53
N TYR A 187 18.64 -21.08 -5.07
CA TYR A 187 18.17 -22.43 -4.81
C TYR A 187 17.02 -22.85 -5.74
N GLN A 188 16.68 -22.03 -6.73
CA GLN A 188 15.52 -22.21 -7.61
C GLN A 188 14.20 -22.46 -6.85
N ALA A 189 14.09 -21.95 -5.62
CA ALA A 189 12.92 -22.16 -4.79
C ALA A 189 11.92 -21.01 -4.94
N ARG A 190 10.64 -21.35 -4.93
CA ARG A 190 9.54 -20.38 -5.05
C ARG A 190 8.35 -20.79 -4.19
N ARG A 191 7.91 -19.87 -3.33
CA ARG A 191 6.76 -20.03 -2.44
C ARG A 191 5.72 -18.98 -2.80
N VAL A 192 4.46 -19.40 -2.80
CA VAL A 192 3.32 -18.52 -3.09
C VAL A 192 2.31 -18.70 -1.99
N GLU A 193 1.86 -17.59 -1.44
CA GLU A 193 0.79 -17.53 -0.46
C GLU A 193 -0.29 -16.59 -0.98
N LEU A 194 -1.54 -16.96 -0.71
CA LEU A 194 -2.72 -16.21 -1.09
C LEU A 194 -3.56 -15.98 0.15
N HIS A 195 -3.84 -14.72 0.44
CA HIS A 195 -4.65 -14.30 1.57
C HIS A 195 -5.84 -13.49 1.07
N ASP A 196 -7.04 -13.96 1.41
CA ASP A 196 -8.29 -13.30 1.06
C ASP A 196 -8.79 -12.52 2.28
N PHE A 197 -8.86 -11.20 2.14
CA PHE A 197 -9.37 -10.30 3.17
C PHE A 197 -10.76 -9.78 2.77
N LYS A 198 -11.77 -10.13 3.59
CA LYS A 198 -13.10 -9.53 3.46
C LYS A 198 -13.04 -8.10 3.98
N VAL A 199 -13.38 -7.13 3.13
CA VAL A 199 -13.48 -5.73 3.55
C VAL A 199 -14.87 -5.45 4.10
N VAL A 200 -14.92 -4.72 5.21
CA VAL A 200 -16.18 -4.47 5.92
C VAL A 200 -16.81 -3.21 5.38
N LEU A 201 -18.10 -3.27 5.04
CA LEU A 201 -18.88 -2.09 4.67
C LEU A 201 -19.16 -1.24 5.92
N THR A 202 -18.65 -0.02 5.94
CA THR A 202 -18.74 0.89 7.08
C THR A 202 -19.90 1.86 6.93
N SER A 203 -20.08 2.45 5.75
CA SER A 203 -21.18 3.38 5.50
C SER A 203 -21.64 3.37 4.06
N VAL A 204 -22.89 3.81 3.86
CA VAL A 204 -23.54 3.94 2.56
C VAL A 204 -24.10 5.36 2.47
N THR A 205 -23.80 6.05 1.38
CA THR A 205 -24.33 7.40 1.09
C THR A 205 -24.97 7.39 -0.29
N SER A 206 -26.19 7.95 -0.40
CA SER A 206 -26.82 8.15 -1.71
C SER A 206 -26.08 9.25 -2.48
N LEU A 207 -25.87 9.04 -3.78
CA LEU A 207 -25.31 10.05 -4.69
C LEU A 207 -26.40 10.80 -5.47
N ILE A 208 -27.67 10.47 -5.24
CA ILE A 208 -28.81 11.12 -5.89
C ILE A 208 -29.10 12.44 -5.16
N ASP A 209 -29.21 13.54 -5.93
CA ASP A 209 -29.52 14.86 -5.38
C ASP A 209 -30.96 14.89 -4.80
N PRO A 210 -31.13 15.20 -3.51
CA PRO A 210 -32.45 15.33 -2.89
C PRO A 210 -33.30 16.46 -3.51
N MET A 211 -32.71 17.44 -4.19
CA MET A 211 -33.45 18.54 -4.85
C MET A 211 -34.08 18.14 -6.18
N LEU A 212 -33.58 17.10 -6.84
CA LEU A 212 -34.11 16.59 -8.11
C LEU A 212 -35.25 15.58 -7.93
N THR A 213 -35.59 15.20 -6.70
CA THR A 213 -36.49 14.07 -6.39
C THR A 213 -37.77 14.53 -5.68
N HIS A 214 -38.58 15.34 -6.34
CA HIS A 214 -39.95 15.68 -5.89
C HIS A 214 -41.01 14.61 -6.22
N ALA A 215 -40.65 13.43 -6.70
CA ALA A 215 -41.61 12.37 -6.99
C ALA A 215 -41.06 10.97 -6.64
N ILE A 216 -41.66 10.37 -5.61
CA ILE A 216 -41.91 8.93 -5.42
C ILE A 216 -40.65 8.03 -5.43
N VAL A 217 -40.03 7.86 -4.25
CA VAL A 217 -39.25 6.63 -3.93
C VAL A 217 -39.46 6.33 -2.44
N PRO A 218 -39.94 5.16 -2.00
CA PRO A 218 -39.65 4.65 -0.66
C PRO A 218 -38.16 4.31 -0.67
N GLN A 219 -37.32 5.32 -0.40
CA GLN A 219 -35.90 5.05 -0.16
C GLN A 219 -35.84 4.08 1.03
N LEU A 220 -35.40 2.85 0.79
CA LEU A 220 -34.90 2.00 1.87
C LEU A 220 -33.97 2.87 2.72
N SER A 221 -34.21 2.93 4.02
CA SER A 221 -33.34 3.68 4.94
C SER A 221 -31.90 3.26 4.67
N LEU A 222 -30.93 4.18 4.72
CA LEU A 222 -29.51 3.83 4.56
C LEU A 222 -29.08 2.69 5.50
N LYS A 223 -29.74 2.58 6.66
CA LYS A 223 -29.56 1.46 7.60
C LYS A 223 -30.07 0.12 7.06
N ASP A 224 -31.18 0.13 6.33
CA ASP A 224 -31.73 -1.05 5.69
C ASP A 224 -30.90 -1.46 4.47
N ILE A 225 -30.36 -0.52 3.69
CA ILE A 225 -29.42 -0.81 2.59
C ILE A 225 -28.11 -1.39 3.15
N HIS A 226 -27.55 -0.79 4.20
CA HIS A 226 -26.36 -1.30 4.87
C HIS A 226 -26.58 -2.73 5.40
N ARG A 227 -27.72 -3.00 6.05
CA ARG A 227 -28.10 -4.34 6.51
C ARG A 227 -28.28 -5.31 5.34
N ALA A 228 -28.95 -4.89 4.27
CA ALA A 228 -29.26 -5.74 3.12
C ALA A 228 -28.01 -6.12 2.34
N LEU A 229 -27.09 -5.17 2.08
CA LEU A 229 -25.81 -5.42 1.41
C LEU A 229 -24.86 -6.32 2.23
N GLY A 230 -25.02 -6.37 3.56
CA GLY A 230 -24.29 -7.29 4.43
C GLY A 230 -24.80 -8.74 4.38
N THR A 231 -25.97 -8.99 3.78
CA THR A 231 -26.59 -10.31 3.66
C THR A 231 -26.58 -10.81 2.21
N LYS A 232 -26.55 -12.14 2.01
CA LYS A 232 -26.83 -12.73 0.69
C LYS A 232 -28.35 -12.69 0.46
N ASN A 233 -28.77 -12.26 -0.74
CA ASN A 233 -30.17 -12.09 -1.16
C ASN A 233 -30.86 -10.86 -0.55
N ALA A 234 -30.20 -9.71 -0.68
CA ALA A 234 -30.70 -8.40 -0.29
C ALA A 234 -32.03 -8.02 -0.95
N HIS A 235 -32.29 -8.53 -2.18
CA HIS A 235 -33.47 -8.23 -2.99
C HIS A 235 -33.82 -6.74 -3.07
N ILE A 236 -32.84 -5.86 -3.28
CA ILE A 236 -33.06 -4.41 -3.38
C ILE A 236 -33.62 -4.11 -4.77
N ALA A 237 -34.89 -3.68 -4.85
CA ALA A 237 -35.55 -3.37 -6.11
C ALA A 237 -35.00 -2.10 -6.77
N LEU A 238 -34.77 -2.14 -8.08
CA LEU A 238 -34.31 -1.00 -8.89
C LEU A 238 -35.45 -0.29 -9.64
N ASN A 239 -36.71 -0.59 -9.32
CA ASN A 239 -37.87 -0.23 -10.15
C ASN A 239 -38.18 1.28 -10.22
N GLU A 240 -37.63 2.07 -9.29
CA GLU A 240 -38.01 3.48 -9.09
C GLU A 240 -36.86 4.46 -9.37
N GLY A 241 -35.72 3.97 -9.85
CA GLY A 241 -34.59 4.83 -10.21
C GLY A 241 -33.25 4.09 -10.24
N PRO A 242 -32.20 4.76 -10.73
CA PRO A 242 -30.86 4.19 -10.74
C PRO A 242 -30.36 4.01 -9.30
N PHE A 243 -29.73 2.86 -9.02
CA PHE A 243 -29.04 2.65 -7.75
C PHE A 243 -27.70 3.39 -7.79
N GLN A 244 -27.63 4.56 -7.17
CA GLN A 244 -26.42 5.38 -7.12
C GLN A 244 -25.98 5.61 -5.69
N HIS A 245 -25.01 4.83 -5.24
CA HIS A 245 -24.52 4.87 -3.87
C HIS A 245 -23.00 4.88 -3.80
N ARG A 246 -22.47 5.66 -2.86
CA ARG A 246 -21.09 5.62 -2.42
C ARG A 246 -20.99 4.69 -1.21
N LEU A 247 -20.26 3.60 -1.38
CA LEU A 247 -20.01 2.59 -0.35
C LEU A 247 -18.61 2.82 0.22
N ILE A 248 -18.50 2.96 1.53
CA ILE A 248 -17.20 3.11 2.21
C ILE A 248 -16.84 1.79 2.87
N PHE A 249 -15.75 1.17 2.41
CA PHE A 249 -15.22 -0.06 3.00
C PHE A 249 -14.03 0.24 3.90
N THR A 250 -13.86 -0.50 4.99
CA THR A 250 -12.65 -0.43 5.83
C THR A 250 -11.68 -1.54 5.47
N LEU A 251 -10.43 -1.17 5.18
CA LEU A 251 -9.35 -2.10 4.88
C LEU A 251 -8.79 -2.74 6.17
N PRO A 252 -8.25 -3.97 6.08
CA PRO A 252 -7.53 -4.59 7.20
C PRO A 252 -6.32 -3.76 7.64
N ASN A 253 -5.95 -3.88 8.91
CA ASN A 253 -4.77 -3.24 9.47
C ASN A 253 -3.46 -3.92 9.01
N CYS A 254 -2.35 -3.18 9.12
CA CYS A 254 -1.01 -3.65 8.75
C CYS A 254 -0.44 -4.79 9.62
N VAL A 255 -1.18 -5.25 10.63
CA VAL A 255 -0.81 -6.47 11.38
C VAL A 255 -1.02 -7.72 10.52
N ASN A 256 -2.07 -7.72 9.69
CA ASN A 256 -2.44 -8.89 8.89
C ASN A 256 -2.22 -8.66 7.39
N LEU A 257 -2.35 -7.42 6.94
CA LEU A 257 -2.22 -7.02 5.53
C LEU A 257 -0.87 -6.33 5.30
N ASN A 258 -0.02 -6.92 4.46
CA ASN A 258 1.23 -6.29 4.08
C ASN A 258 0.98 -5.19 3.05
N HIS A 259 1.94 -4.27 2.93
CA HIS A 259 1.95 -3.31 1.84
C HIS A 259 2.45 -3.98 0.55
N SER A 260 2.04 -3.44 -0.60
CA SER A 260 2.53 -3.87 -1.91
C SER A 260 4.04 -3.62 -2.00
N SER A 261 4.77 -4.59 -2.57
CA SER A 261 6.22 -4.50 -2.68
C SER A 261 6.72 -4.44 -4.12
N THR A 262 7.85 -3.77 -4.30
CA THR A 262 8.57 -3.61 -5.58
C THR A 262 9.76 -4.55 -5.72
N TYR A 263 10.04 -5.33 -4.68
CA TYR A 263 11.15 -6.27 -4.70
C TYR A 263 10.85 -7.53 -5.52
N ASN A 264 11.81 -7.92 -6.36
CA ASN A 264 11.65 -9.09 -7.23
C ASN A 264 11.68 -10.44 -6.48
N GLU A 265 12.37 -10.50 -5.35
CA GLU A 265 12.53 -11.73 -4.54
C GLU A 265 11.45 -11.87 -3.45
N ILE A 266 10.87 -10.75 -2.98
CA ILE A 266 9.71 -10.73 -2.06
C ILE A 266 8.65 -9.85 -2.72
N HIS A 267 7.77 -10.47 -3.49
CA HIS A 267 6.77 -9.75 -4.28
C HIS A 267 5.39 -9.90 -3.66
N ILE A 268 4.84 -8.78 -3.18
CA ILE A 268 3.54 -8.68 -2.53
C ILE A 268 2.65 -7.82 -3.42
N THR A 269 1.56 -8.40 -3.90
CA THR A 269 0.62 -7.73 -4.81
C THR A 269 -0.80 -7.88 -4.32
N HIS A 270 -1.62 -6.87 -4.59
CA HIS A 270 -3.00 -6.83 -4.15
C HIS A 270 -3.95 -6.71 -5.34
N THR A 271 -5.07 -7.42 -5.26
CA THR A 271 -6.16 -7.36 -6.25
C THR A 271 -7.47 -7.18 -5.52
N LEU A 272 -8.20 -6.13 -5.87
CA LEU A 272 -9.54 -5.91 -5.39
C LEU A 272 -10.52 -6.66 -6.30
N LYS A 273 -11.27 -7.59 -5.70
CA LYS A 273 -12.34 -8.34 -6.38
C LYS A 273 -13.68 -7.84 -5.91
N LEU A 274 -14.46 -7.28 -6.83
CA LEU A 274 -15.82 -6.83 -6.60
C LEU A 274 -16.78 -7.70 -7.40
N HIS A 275 -17.76 -8.25 -6.70
CA HIS A 275 -18.80 -9.10 -7.27
C HIS A 275 -20.18 -8.56 -6.91
N ILE A 276 -20.97 -8.22 -7.92
CA ILE A 276 -22.37 -7.81 -7.79
C ILE A 276 -23.24 -8.88 -8.42
N GLU A 277 -24.21 -9.39 -7.66
CA GLU A 277 -25.22 -10.33 -8.16
C GLU A 277 -26.55 -9.60 -8.32
N LEU A 278 -27.13 -9.73 -9.49
CA LEU A 278 -28.40 -9.12 -9.89
C LEU A 278 -29.38 -10.21 -10.30
N THR A 279 -30.66 -10.00 -10.03
CA THR A 279 -31.74 -10.83 -10.55
C THR A 279 -32.70 -10.00 -11.37
N SER A 280 -33.26 -10.59 -12.41
CA SER A 280 -34.35 -9.99 -13.17
C SER A 280 -35.48 -10.99 -13.36
N ILE A 281 -36.71 -10.50 -13.27
CA ILE A 281 -37.91 -11.32 -13.49
C ILE A 281 -38.53 -10.92 -14.84
N ASN A 282 -38.55 -11.85 -15.78
CA ASN A 282 -39.17 -11.63 -17.08
C ASN A 282 -40.69 -11.73 -17.01
N HIS A 283 -41.39 -11.30 -18.07
CA HIS A 283 -42.86 -11.38 -18.18
C HIS A 283 -43.45 -12.79 -18.01
N LEU A 284 -42.64 -13.83 -18.22
CA LEU A 284 -43.01 -15.23 -18.01
C LEU A 284 -42.82 -15.69 -16.55
N ASN A 285 -42.60 -14.77 -15.61
CA ASN A 285 -42.20 -15.02 -14.21
C ASN A 285 -40.94 -15.90 -14.07
N GLN A 286 -40.08 -15.89 -15.10
CA GLN A 286 -38.80 -16.58 -15.06
C GLN A 286 -37.74 -15.66 -14.44
N MET A 287 -37.10 -16.13 -13.38
CA MET A 287 -36.01 -15.45 -12.69
C MET A 287 -34.68 -15.78 -13.37
N THR A 288 -33.98 -14.75 -13.83
CA THR A 288 -32.63 -14.86 -14.39
C THR A 288 -31.62 -14.18 -13.48
N ARG A 289 -30.45 -14.78 -13.31
CA ARG A 289 -29.34 -14.24 -12.51
C ARG A 289 -28.26 -13.71 -13.42
N THR A 290 -27.78 -12.50 -13.13
CA THR A 290 -26.70 -11.84 -13.85
C THR A 290 -25.62 -11.43 -12.86
N GLN A 291 -24.36 -11.60 -13.22
CA GLN A 291 -23.22 -11.29 -12.36
C GLN A 291 -22.33 -10.23 -13.01
N ILE A 292 -21.96 -9.22 -12.24
CA ILE A 292 -20.92 -8.25 -12.58
C ILE A 292 -19.70 -8.58 -11.72
N LYS A 293 -18.58 -8.87 -12.39
CA LYS A 293 -17.29 -9.17 -11.75
C LYS A 293 -16.27 -8.15 -12.22
N LEU A 294 -15.63 -7.49 -11.26
CA LEU A 294 -14.53 -6.56 -11.47
C LEU A 294 -13.35 -7.05 -10.63
N ASP A 295 -12.28 -7.46 -11.31
CA ASP A 295 -11.01 -7.77 -10.69
C ASP A 295 -10.01 -6.70 -11.13
N THR A 296 -9.51 -5.90 -10.19
CA THR A 296 -8.60 -4.79 -10.49
C THR A 296 -7.41 -4.75 -9.55
N PRO A 297 -6.19 -4.51 -10.05
CA PRO A 297 -5.03 -4.31 -9.18
C PRO A 297 -5.20 -3.04 -8.35
N ILE A 298 -4.75 -3.09 -7.09
CA ILE A 298 -4.72 -1.94 -6.18
C ILE A 298 -3.39 -1.93 -5.44
N THR A 299 -2.85 -0.75 -5.15
CA THR A 299 -1.60 -0.62 -4.41
C THR A 299 -1.91 -0.38 -2.93
N ILE A 300 -1.50 -1.31 -2.06
CA ILE A 300 -1.59 -1.10 -0.63
C ILE A 300 -0.31 -0.45 -0.13
N LEU A 301 -0.44 0.68 0.55
CA LEU A 301 0.68 1.41 1.16
C LEU A 301 0.83 1.00 2.64
N ASP A 302 2.02 1.24 3.17
CA ASP A 302 2.29 1.00 4.59
C ASP A 302 1.35 1.84 5.48
N CYS A 303 0.90 1.27 6.60
CA CYS A 303 -0.02 1.96 7.51
C CYS A 303 0.59 3.20 8.19
N ARG A 304 1.92 3.37 8.13
CA ARG A 304 2.62 4.58 8.56
C ARG A 304 2.42 5.73 7.55
N LEU A 305 2.03 5.42 6.32
CA LEU A 305 1.67 6.39 5.28
C LEU A 305 0.18 6.77 5.32
N LYS A 306 -0.42 6.90 6.52
CA LYS A 306 -1.78 7.43 6.65
C LYS A 306 -1.85 8.86 6.10
N GLU A 307 -3.06 9.28 5.75
CA GLU A 307 -3.46 10.34 4.80
C GLU A 307 -2.58 11.61 4.74
N ASP A 308 -1.87 11.98 5.81
CA ASP A 308 -0.97 13.14 5.90
C ASP A 308 0.48 12.90 5.40
N TYR A 309 0.94 11.65 5.27
CA TYR A 309 2.31 11.32 4.83
C TYR A 309 2.43 10.98 3.34
N ASN A 310 1.30 11.00 2.61
CA ASN A 310 1.28 10.82 1.15
C ASN A 310 1.49 12.13 0.39
N THR A 311 1.45 13.26 1.08
CA THR A 311 1.78 14.59 0.56
C THR A 311 3.08 15.03 1.22
N LEU A 312 4.11 15.27 0.41
CA LEU A 312 5.22 16.09 0.88
C LEU A 312 4.65 17.46 1.27
N PRO A 313 5.12 18.10 2.36
CA PRO A 313 4.72 19.45 2.68
C PRO A 313 4.93 20.31 1.42
N THR A 314 3.95 21.16 1.14
CA THR A 314 4.13 22.15 0.08
C THR A 314 5.38 22.99 0.39
N TYR A 315 6.04 23.53 -0.64
CA TYR A 315 7.20 24.41 -0.41
C TYR A 315 6.89 25.53 0.60
N GLU A 316 5.64 26.00 0.61
CA GLU A 316 5.13 26.99 1.55
C GLU A 316 5.06 26.46 3.00
N GLU A 317 4.52 25.26 3.21
CA GLU A 317 4.48 24.62 4.53
C GLU A 317 5.88 24.23 5.05
N ALA A 318 6.79 23.85 4.16
CA ALA A 318 8.18 23.55 4.51
C ALA A 318 8.94 24.79 5.00
N ILE A 319 8.63 25.97 4.46
CA ILE A 319 9.22 27.25 4.91
C ILE A 319 8.63 27.67 6.26
N LEU A 320 7.34 27.44 6.49
CA LEU A 320 6.64 27.80 7.73
C LEU A 320 6.96 26.87 8.91
N SER A 321 7.48 25.66 8.64
CA SER A 321 7.80 24.66 9.67
C SER A 321 9.25 24.71 10.15
N ASP A 322 10.06 25.66 9.65
CA ASP A 322 11.42 25.90 10.17
C ASP A 322 11.35 26.74 11.46
N PRO A 323 11.58 26.16 12.65
CA PRO A 323 11.53 26.89 13.91
C PRO A 323 12.71 27.86 14.11
N GLY A 324 13.58 28.01 13.10
CA GLY A 324 14.75 28.89 13.12
C GLY A 324 14.55 30.28 12.52
N LEU A 325 13.36 30.64 12.02
CA LEU A 325 13.13 31.91 11.32
C LEU A 325 12.39 33.00 12.11
N ASP A 326 11.94 32.71 13.35
CA ASP A 326 11.26 33.69 14.21
C ASP A 326 12.21 34.41 15.21
N GLU A 327 13.53 34.25 15.08
CA GLU A 327 14.51 35.10 15.77
C GLU A 327 15.32 35.93 14.75
N ALA A 328 14.71 37.01 14.24
CA ALA A 328 15.42 38.16 13.64
C ALA A 328 14.65 39.47 13.81
#